data_AF-A0A2N1PXM3-F1
#
_entry.id   AF-A0A2N1PXM3-F1
#
_cell.length_a   1.000
_cell.length_b   1.000
_cell.length_c   1.000
_cell.angle_alpha   90.00
_cell.angle_beta   90.00
_cell.angle_gamma   90.00
#
_symmetry.space_group_name_H-M   'P 1'
#
loop_
_entity.id
_entity.type
_entity.pdbx_description
1 polymer ?
#
loop_
_entity_poly.entity_id
_entity_poly.type
_entity_poly.pdbx_seq_one_letter_code
_entity_poly.pdbx_strand_id
1 'polypeptide(L)'
;YITSDLDLFIAAGTIVDTAVANDFTVLVDAVLAAELDGALSSEGPFTVFAPVDQAFVDLITALNIEASELLSYSFLADILLYHVVAGEVFAADVLAAAPFTATTLGGQEIEITVVDGNVFVNDAQVVLADVPSTNGVIHVINSVLVPELDIVDTAILNQFDVLVSAVVEAELVDALRAEGPFTVFAPTDEAFTALLAELEITAEQLLANPELANILLFHVVEGAVFAEDVLAAAPFYAETLNGDFLYIEVIEGSVFVNGAEVVLADVSATNGVIHVINSVILPYDNITEIASANSDFETLVAALVEAELAEALEGEGPFTVFAPTDDAFQALLAELEITAEQLLANPELVNILLFHVVPGEFFASDVIAAAPFYVETLNGDYLYIEVVDGQVLVNGATVILPNVLASNGIIHAINSVVLPQNGTVYSTDFGTSSSTGYNTTDNLDGTFGRFVTLNEQEVNLYNSQITTSSSTLLSGQGAFAVLGVGRSGNDAYIGFDFGSTSISLISFDITWWSASDANNASSLETFEVQVWDETLEAFVTVASLLDLLDPTSLTQVVVDLEGASYFRIFASASITSSNIRIVVDSLEVLSPLA
;
A
#
# COMPACT_ATOMS: atom_id res chain seq x y z
N TYR A 1 47.91 7.65 -33.60
CA TYR A 1 48.36 6.63 -34.57
C TYR A 1 47.12 6.17 -35.27
N ILE A 2 46.86 6.60 -36.50
CA ILE A 2 45.81 6.04 -37.35
C ILE A 2 46.52 5.73 -38.66
N THR A 3 46.63 4.44 -38.96
CA THR A 3 47.38 3.91 -40.08
C THR A 3 46.66 4.18 -41.40
N SER A 4 47.50 4.29 -42.42
CA SER A 4 47.33 4.49 -43.86
C SER A 4 46.31 3.62 -44.63
N ASP A 5 45.26 3.08 -44.03
CA ASP A 5 44.30 2.19 -44.73
C ASP A 5 42.98 2.87 -45.13
N LEU A 6 42.81 4.17 -44.85
CA LEU A 6 41.62 4.97 -45.22
C LEU A 6 41.49 5.28 -46.73
N ASP A 7 42.47 4.91 -47.56
CA ASP A 7 42.50 5.25 -49.00
C ASP A 7 41.85 4.20 -49.92
N LEU A 8 41.23 3.14 -49.37
CA LEU A 8 40.55 2.15 -50.21
C LEU A 8 39.24 1.63 -49.59
N PHE A 9 38.36 2.54 -49.17
CA PHE A 9 36.98 2.14 -48.87
C PHE A 9 36.25 1.84 -50.19
N ILE A 10 35.87 0.58 -50.42
CA ILE A 10 35.27 0.10 -51.66
C ILE A 10 33.75 0.20 -51.56
N ALA A 11 33.15 1.14 -52.28
CA ALA A 11 31.71 1.12 -52.52
C ALA A 11 31.35 -0.06 -53.42
N ALA A 12 30.58 -1.01 -52.90
CA ALA A 12 30.22 -2.24 -53.61
C ALA A 12 28.74 -2.55 -53.36
N GLY A 13 27.89 -2.38 -54.37
CA GLY A 13 26.49 -2.83 -54.28
C GLY A 13 25.71 -2.20 -53.12
N THR A 14 24.92 -3.03 -52.43
CA THR A 14 24.11 -2.62 -51.26
C THR A 14 24.99 -2.27 -50.06
N ILE A 15 24.38 -1.79 -48.98
CA ILE A 15 25.06 -1.58 -47.70
C ILE A 15 25.74 -2.86 -47.19
N VAL A 16 25.07 -4.01 -47.31
CA VAL A 16 25.63 -5.30 -46.89
C VAL A 16 26.83 -5.68 -47.77
N ASP A 17 26.70 -5.54 -49.09
CA ASP A 17 27.81 -5.79 -50.03
C ASP A 17 29.01 -4.86 -49.74
N THR A 18 28.73 -3.60 -49.38
CA THR A 18 29.75 -2.61 -49.04
C THR A 18 30.42 -2.95 -47.70
N ALA A 19 29.68 -3.38 -46.68
CA ALA A 19 30.26 -3.83 -45.42
C ALA A 19 31.19 -5.05 -45.62
N VAL A 20 30.76 -6.04 -46.43
CA VAL A 20 31.58 -7.21 -46.78
C VAL A 20 32.86 -6.81 -47.52
N ALA A 21 32.79 -5.82 -48.42
CA ALA A 21 33.95 -5.37 -49.20
C ALA A 21 35.00 -4.59 -48.38
N ASN A 22 34.66 -4.16 -47.16
CA ASN A 22 35.50 -3.31 -46.32
C ASN A 22 35.84 -3.94 -44.96
N ASP A 23 35.85 -5.28 -44.91
CA ASP A 23 36.29 -6.06 -43.74
C ASP A 23 35.53 -5.74 -42.43
N PHE A 24 34.24 -5.40 -42.50
CA PHE A 24 33.35 -5.32 -41.33
C PHE A 24 32.92 -6.71 -40.87
N THR A 25 33.89 -7.57 -40.56
CA THR A 25 33.64 -9.00 -40.42
C THR A 25 32.68 -9.32 -39.27
N VAL A 26 32.85 -8.64 -38.12
CA VAL A 26 32.01 -8.90 -36.94
C VAL A 26 30.60 -8.35 -37.15
N LEU A 27 30.47 -7.16 -37.75
CA LEU A 27 29.16 -6.58 -38.07
C LEU A 27 28.40 -7.44 -39.10
N VAL A 28 29.09 -7.95 -40.13
CA VAL A 28 28.47 -8.82 -41.13
C VAL A 28 28.01 -10.14 -40.48
N ASP A 29 28.83 -10.74 -39.63
CA ASP A 29 28.46 -11.95 -38.89
C ASP A 29 27.25 -11.70 -37.97
N ALA A 30 27.19 -10.55 -37.29
CA ALA A 30 26.04 -10.15 -36.48
C ALA A 30 24.76 -9.93 -37.32
N VAL A 31 24.86 -9.26 -38.46
CA VAL A 31 23.74 -9.06 -39.39
C VAL A 31 23.20 -10.38 -39.92
N LEU A 32 24.08 -11.34 -40.21
CA LEU A 32 23.69 -12.68 -40.62
C LEU A 32 23.06 -13.48 -39.47
N ALA A 33 23.62 -13.40 -38.27
CA ALA A 33 23.08 -14.07 -37.07
C ALA A 33 21.68 -13.56 -36.71
N ALA A 34 21.43 -12.26 -36.89
CA ALA A 34 20.13 -11.63 -36.67
C ALA A 34 19.16 -11.73 -37.87
N GLU A 35 19.55 -12.42 -38.95
CA GLU A 35 18.75 -12.57 -40.19
C GLU A 35 18.32 -11.22 -40.83
N LEU A 36 19.14 -10.17 -40.67
CA LEU A 36 18.86 -8.81 -41.18
C LEU A 36 19.47 -8.52 -42.56
N ASP A 37 20.25 -9.45 -43.13
CA ASP A 37 20.94 -9.28 -44.41
C ASP A 37 19.99 -8.97 -45.57
N GLY A 38 18.83 -9.64 -45.61
CA GLY A 38 17.79 -9.41 -46.60
C GLY A 38 17.14 -8.02 -46.45
N ALA A 39 16.89 -7.59 -45.21
CA ALA A 39 16.28 -6.30 -44.93
C ALA A 39 17.24 -5.14 -45.29
N LEU A 40 18.51 -5.23 -44.89
CA LEU A 40 19.53 -4.20 -45.16
C LEU A 40 20.03 -4.19 -46.61
N SER A 41 19.73 -5.24 -47.39
CA SER A 41 19.96 -5.29 -48.84
C SER A 41 18.74 -4.83 -49.67
N SER A 42 17.62 -4.51 -49.02
CA SER A 42 16.39 -4.09 -49.69
C SER A 42 16.48 -2.67 -50.29
N GLU A 43 15.44 -2.24 -51.01
CA GLU A 43 15.36 -0.87 -51.54
C GLU A 43 15.33 0.14 -50.39
N GLY A 44 16.36 0.99 -50.31
CA GLY A 44 16.45 2.07 -49.34
C GLY A 44 15.74 3.35 -49.82
N PRO A 45 16.22 4.54 -49.41
CA PRO A 45 17.54 4.78 -48.82
C PRO A 45 17.63 4.50 -47.31
N PHE A 46 18.80 4.02 -46.87
CA PHE A 46 19.18 3.88 -45.47
C PHE A 46 20.45 4.68 -45.14
N THR A 47 20.59 5.06 -43.88
CA THR A 47 21.86 5.52 -43.30
C THR A 47 22.24 4.53 -42.21
N VAL A 48 23.39 3.87 -42.35
CA VAL A 48 23.88 2.88 -41.38
C VAL A 48 25.12 3.42 -40.67
N PHE A 49 25.06 3.46 -39.36
CA PHE A 49 26.21 3.77 -38.50
C PHE A 49 26.95 2.46 -38.20
N ALA A 50 27.93 2.09 -39.02
CA ALA A 50 28.61 0.79 -38.93
C ALA A 50 29.76 0.83 -37.90
N PRO A 51 29.69 0.10 -36.77
CA PRO A 51 30.82 0.00 -35.85
C PRO A 51 31.98 -0.74 -36.50
N VAL A 52 33.21 -0.28 -36.25
CA VAL A 52 34.41 -1.05 -36.60
C VAL A 52 34.50 -2.34 -35.79
N ASP A 53 35.20 -3.36 -36.29
CA ASP A 53 35.39 -4.63 -35.56
C ASP A 53 36.01 -4.44 -34.16
N GLN A 54 36.87 -3.42 -33.99
CA GLN A 54 37.42 -3.07 -32.68
C GLN A 54 36.34 -2.61 -31.68
N ALA A 55 35.27 -1.96 -32.15
CA ALA A 55 34.17 -1.53 -31.29
C ALA A 55 33.42 -2.73 -30.69
N PHE A 56 33.25 -3.82 -31.46
CA PHE A 56 32.68 -5.06 -30.95
C PHE A 56 33.63 -5.74 -29.95
N VAL A 57 34.93 -5.75 -30.22
CA VAL A 57 35.94 -6.27 -29.27
C VAL A 57 35.91 -5.50 -27.95
N ASP A 58 35.82 -4.17 -28.03
CA ASP A 58 35.75 -3.30 -26.86
C ASP A 58 34.46 -3.54 -26.08
N LEU A 59 33.31 -3.70 -26.75
CA LEU A 59 32.03 -4.05 -26.13
C LEU A 59 32.09 -5.41 -25.42
N ILE A 60 32.54 -6.46 -26.11
CA ILE A 60 32.66 -7.83 -25.58
C ILE A 60 33.58 -7.83 -24.34
N THR A 61 34.69 -7.08 -24.41
CA THR A 61 35.63 -6.95 -23.28
C THR A 61 35.00 -6.20 -22.10
N ALA A 62 34.24 -5.13 -22.37
CA ALA A 62 33.58 -4.35 -21.34
C ALA A 62 32.48 -5.15 -20.64
N LEU A 63 31.74 -5.96 -21.41
CA LEU A 63 30.73 -6.87 -20.90
C LEU A 63 31.32 -8.16 -20.33
N ASN A 64 32.62 -8.44 -20.49
CA ASN A 64 33.24 -9.69 -20.02
C ASN A 64 32.56 -10.97 -20.55
N ILE A 65 32.05 -10.93 -21.79
CA ILE A 65 31.38 -12.05 -22.46
C ILE A 65 32.24 -12.63 -23.58
N GLU A 66 31.77 -13.71 -24.20
CA GLU A 66 32.36 -14.25 -25.42
C GLU A 66 31.62 -13.76 -26.68
N ALA A 67 32.31 -13.68 -27.82
CA ALA A 67 31.70 -13.22 -29.07
C ALA A 67 30.49 -14.05 -29.50
N SER A 68 30.51 -15.37 -29.23
CA SER A 68 29.38 -16.25 -29.53
C SER A 68 28.14 -15.94 -28.70
N GLU A 69 28.32 -15.38 -27.50
CA GLU A 69 27.23 -15.01 -26.61
C GLU A 69 26.52 -13.77 -27.13
N LEU A 70 27.28 -12.72 -27.48
CA LEU A 70 26.76 -11.52 -28.13
C LEU A 70 25.95 -11.86 -29.39
N LEU A 71 26.45 -12.78 -30.21
CA LEU A 71 25.79 -13.22 -31.44
C LEU A 71 24.53 -14.08 -31.19
N SER A 72 24.32 -14.53 -29.96
CA SER A 72 23.18 -15.38 -29.58
C SER A 72 22.07 -14.64 -28.83
N TYR A 73 22.29 -13.37 -28.47
CA TYR A 73 21.27 -12.56 -27.80
C TYR A 73 20.00 -12.44 -28.66
N SER A 74 18.85 -12.67 -28.02
CA SER A 74 17.52 -12.56 -28.65
C SER A 74 17.24 -11.16 -29.19
N PHE A 75 17.82 -10.14 -28.55
CA PHE A 75 17.70 -8.72 -28.88
C PHE A 75 18.83 -8.20 -29.79
N LEU A 76 19.66 -9.08 -30.37
CA LEU A 76 20.72 -8.66 -31.29
C LEU A 76 20.16 -7.87 -32.49
N ALA A 77 18.99 -8.26 -32.99
CA ALA A 77 18.33 -7.54 -34.07
C ALA A 77 18.00 -6.09 -33.67
N ASP A 78 17.56 -5.86 -32.44
CA ASP A 78 17.21 -4.51 -31.95
C ASP A 78 18.45 -3.64 -31.82
N ILE A 79 19.57 -4.19 -31.32
CA ILE A 79 20.88 -3.51 -31.32
C ILE A 79 21.26 -3.10 -32.74
N LEU A 80 21.17 -4.01 -33.71
CA LEU A 80 21.57 -3.72 -35.10
C LEU A 80 20.63 -2.71 -35.76
N LEU A 81 19.32 -2.78 -35.52
CA LEU A 81 18.36 -1.81 -36.04
C LEU A 81 18.51 -0.42 -35.41
N TYR A 82 19.05 -0.32 -34.20
CA TYR A 82 19.42 0.96 -33.56
C TYR A 82 20.58 1.68 -34.28
N HIS A 83 21.34 0.98 -35.12
CA HIS A 83 22.38 1.58 -35.96
C HIS A 83 21.87 2.09 -37.31
N VAL A 84 20.58 1.92 -37.62
CA VAL A 84 20.04 2.20 -38.95
C VAL A 84 18.96 3.27 -38.89
N VAL A 85 19.05 4.27 -39.76
CA VAL A 85 18.06 5.33 -39.94
C VAL A 85 17.51 5.28 -41.37
N ALA A 86 16.21 5.55 -41.53
CA ALA A 86 15.60 5.70 -42.84
C ALA A 86 15.98 7.04 -43.48
N GLY A 87 16.37 7.01 -44.76
CA GLY A 87 16.85 8.20 -45.48
C GLY A 87 18.36 8.21 -45.70
N GLU A 88 18.83 9.08 -46.61
CA GLU A 88 20.26 9.39 -46.75
C GLU A 88 20.58 10.64 -45.93
N VAL A 89 21.46 10.51 -44.95
CA VAL A 89 21.95 11.62 -44.14
C VAL A 89 23.45 11.73 -44.39
N PHE A 90 23.88 12.71 -45.18
CA PHE A 90 25.30 12.93 -45.45
C PHE A 90 25.93 13.83 -44.39
N ALA A 91 27.24 13.74 -44.18
CA ALA A 91 27.97 14.52 -43.18
C ALA A 91 27.80 16.03 -43.37
N ALA A 92 27.68 16.48 -44.62
CA ALA A 92 27.42 17.90 -44.92
C ALA A 92 26.06 18.38 -44.39
N ASP A 93 25.03 17.52 -44.45
CA ASP A 93 23.70 17.82 -43.92
C ASP A 93 23.72 17.78 -42.38
N VAL A 94 24.45 16.82 -41.79
CA VAL A 94 24.67 16.77 -40.34
C VAL A 94 25.31 18.05 -39.82
N LEU A 95 26.41 18.50 -40.45
CA LEU A 95 27.11 19.73 -40.04
C LEU A 95 26.24 20.99 -40.14
N ALA A 96 25.24 20.99 -41.02
CA ALA A 96 24.33 22.12 -41.20
C ALA A 96 23.16 22.10 -40.19
N ALA A 97 22.77 20.93 -39.69
CA ALA A 97 21.57 20.73 -38.88
C ALA A 97 21.84 20.38 -37.41
N ALA A 98 23.06 19.94 -37.06
CA ALA A 98 23.39 19.50 -35.70
C ALA A 98 23.31 20.63 -34.65
N PRO A 99 22.88 20.32 -33.41
CA PRO A 99 22.42 19.00 -32.94
C PRO A 99 20.98 18.69 -33.36
N PHE A 100 20.67 17.40 -33.61
CA PHE A 100 19.30 16.91 -33.86
C PHE A 100 19.18 15.43 -33.48
N THR A 101 17.95 14.92 -33.32
CA THR A 101 17.67 13.49 -33.12
C THR A 101 17.14 12.83 -34.39
N ALA A 102 17.39 11.53 -34.53
CA ALA A 102 16.86 10.72 -35.62
C ALA A 102 16.25 9.42 -35.07
N THR A 103 15.04 9.08 -35.53
CA THR A 103 14.41 7.80 -35.21
C THR A 103 15.08 6.68 -36.01
N THR A 104 15.57 5.67 -35.30
CA THR A 104 16.19 4.48 -35.90
C THR A 104 15.11 3.51 -36.42
N LEU A 105 15.52 2.50 -37.20
CA LEU A 105 14.62 1.42 -37.60
C LEU A 105 14.20 0.55 -36.41
N GLY A 106 14.94 0.59 -35.30
CA GLY A 106 14.55 0.01 -34.01
C GLY A 106 13.53 0.84 -33.23
N GLY A 107 13.10 1.99 -33.77
CA GLY A 107 12.07 2.86 -33.18
C GLY A 107 12.59 3.85 -32.13
N GLN A 108 13.74 3.58 -31.51
CA GLN A 108 14.37 4.50 -30.56
C GLN A 108 15.12 5.63 -31.27
N GLU A 109 15.29 6.77 -30.60
CA GLU A 109 16.02 7.90 -31.13
C GLU A 109 17.53 7.80 -30.83
N ILE A 110 18.34 8.29 -31.77
CA ILE A 110 19.76 8.57 -31.58
C ILE A 110 19.96 10.08 -31.64
N GLU A 111 20.85 10.61 -30.80
CA GLU A 111 21.26 12.00 -30.85
C GLU A 111 22.48 12.15 -31.76
N ILE A 112 22.44 13.11 -32.68
CA ILE A 112 23.58 13.42 -33.55
C ILE A 112 24.09 14.81 -33.21
N THR A 113 25.33 14.87 -32.75
CA THR A 113 25.99 16.10 -32.31
C THR A 113 27.29 16.36 -33.06
N VAL A 114 27.76 17.62 -33.01
CA VAL A 114 29.05 18.01 -33.57
C VAL A 114 29.87 18.68 -32.47
N VAL A 115 30.96 18.01 -32.08
CA VAL A 115 31.88 18.50 -31.04
C VAL A 115 33.27 18.66 -31.65
N ASP A 116 33.81 19.87 -31.58
CA ASP A 116 35.11 20.24 -32.15
C ASP A 116 35.29 19.86 -33.63
N GLY A 117 34.19 19.89 -34.39
CA GLY A 117 34.17 19.55 -35.82
C GLY A 117 34.10 18.05 -36.12
N ASN A 118 33.99 17.19 -35.10
CA ASN A 118 33.74 15.76 -35.25
C ASN A 118 32.26 15.46 -35.02
N VAL A 119 31.71 14.53 -35.80
CA VAL A 119 30.33 14.07 -35.65
C VAL A 119 30.28 12.94 -34.64
N PHE A 120 29.33 12.99 -33.73
CA PHE A 120 29.02 11.95 -32.76
C PHE A 120 27.57 11.49 -32.93
N VAL A 121 27.35 10.20 -32.74
CA VAL A 121 26.04 9.55 -32.68
C VAL A 121 25.91 8.94 -31.30
N ASN A 122 25.06 9.51 -30.46
CA ASN A 122 25.16 9.42 -29.01
C ASN A 122 26.62 9.76 -28.60
N ASP A 123 27.32 8.81 -28.00
CA ASP A 123 28.74 8.95 -27.63
C ASP A 123 29.72 8.36 -28.66
N ALA A 124 29.23 7.71 -29.72
CA ALA A 124 30.06 7.07 -30.73
C ALA A 124 30.55 8.10 -31.76
N GLN A 125 31.87 8.21 -31.95
CA GLN A 125 32.45 9.11 -32.93
C GLN A 125 32.39 8.50 -34.34
N VAL A 126 31.93 9.29 -35.31
CA VAL A 126 32.08 8.94 -36.74
C VAL A 126 33.54 9.10 -37.14
N VAL A 127 34.20 7.98 -37.46
CA VAL A 127 35.62 7.92 -37.85
C VAL A 127 35.82 7.98 -39.37
N LEU A 128 34.80 7.59 -40.14
CA LEU A 128 34.75 7.75 -41.59
C LEU A 128 33.30 8.00 -42.00
N ALA A 129 33.05 9.10 -42.70
CA ALA A 129 31.71 9.47 -43.13
C ALA A 129 31.52 9.32 -44.65
N ASP A 130 30.27 9.32 -45.08
CA ASP A 130 29.84 9.43 -46.48
C ASP A 130 30.35 8.28 -47.38
N VAL A 131 30.28 7.04 -46.89
CA VAL A 131 30.54 5.86 -47.72
C VAL A 131 29.29 5.55 -48.56
N PRO A 132 29.34 5.68 -49.90
CA PRO A 132 28.17 5.46 -50.73
C PRO A 132 27.88 3.98 -50.95
N SER A 133 26.60 3.62 -50.92
CA SER A 133 26.05 2.29 -51.29
C SER A 133 24.86 2.47 -52.24
N THR A 134 24.44 1.44 -52.96
CA THR A 134 23.33 1.56 -53.94
C THR A 134 21.96 1.80 -53.30
N ASN A 135 21.81 1.45 -52.02
CA ASN A 135 20.58 1.61 -51.24
C ASN A 135 20.78 2.51 -50.01
N GLY A 136 21.83 3.34 -49.98
CA GLY A 136 22.05 4.26 -48.86
C GLY A 136 23.49 4.71 -48.66
N VAL A 137 23.78 5.14 -47.44
CA VAL A 137 25.10 5.63 -47.00
C VAL A 137 25.52 4.93 -45.70
N ILE A 138 26.83 4.68 -45.57
CA ILE A 138 27.43 4.17 -44.34
C ILE A 138 28.29 5.27 -43.69
N HIS A 139 28.15 5.42 -42.37
CA HIS A 139 29.06 6.17 -41.52
C HIS A 139 29.72 5.20 -40.56
N VAL A 140 31.04 5.09 -40.62
CA VAL A 140 31.80 4.20 -39.75
C VAL A 140 31.95 4.86 -38.38
N ILE A 141 31.61 4.16 -37.31
CA ILE A 141 31.70 4.62 -35.93
C ILE A 141 32.67 3.78 -35.10
N ASN A 142 33.19 4.36 -34.02
CA ASN A 142 34.18 3.70 -33.14
C ASN A 142 33.59 2.94 -31.94
N SER A 143 32.27 2.95 -31.76
CA SER A 143 31.58 2.25 -30.68
C SER A 143 30.32 1.57 -31.21
N VAL A 144 29.90 0.47 -30.58
CA VAL A 144 28.59 -0.12 -30.83
C VAL A 144 27.55 0.74 -30.08
N LEU A 145 26.46 1.09 -30.76
CA LEU A 145 25.29 1.74 -30.17
C LEU A 145 24.41 0.67 -29.53
N VAL A 146 24.20 0.75 -28.21
CA VAL A 146 23.28 -0.13 -27.49
C VAL A 146 22.01 0.67 -27.19
N PRO A 147 20.83 0.23 -27.68
CA PRO A 147 19.56 0.87 -27.35
C PRO A 147 19.22 0.64 -25.88
N GLU A 148 18.23 1.37 -25.37
CA GLU A 148 17.60 1.00 -24.11
C GLU A 148 16.84 -0.32 -24.29
N LEU A 149 17.00 -1.27 -23.37
CA LEU A 149 16.41 -2.61 -23.45
C LEU A 149 15.29 -2.78 -22.41
N ASP A 150 14.45 -3.80 -22.55
CA ASP A 150 13.54 -4.17 -21.45
C ASP A 150 14.31 -4.72 -20.24
N ILE A 151 13.62 -4.92 -19.12
CA ILE A 151 14.22 -5.41 -17.87
C ILE A 151 14.94 -6.75 -18.06
N VAL A 152 14.36 -7.68 -18.81
CA VAL A 152 14.93 -9.03 -18.98
C VAL A 152 16.21 -8.95 -19.82
N ASP A 153 16.17 -8.20 -20.91
CA ASP A 153 17.31 -8.04 -21.80
C ASP A 153 18.41 -7.18 -21.18
N THR A 154 18.04 -6.20 -20.37
CA THR A 154 18.98 -5.43 -19.54
C THR A 154 19.65 -6.34 -18.50
N ALA A 155 18.91 -7.26 -17.89
CA ALA A 155 19.47 -8.21 -16.94
C ALA A 155 20.46 -9.19 -17.60
N ILE A 156 20.14 -9.69 -18.80
CA ILE A 156 21.05 -10.52 -19.61
C ILE A 156 22.33 -9.75 -19.93
N LEU A 157 22.20 -8.51 -20.41
CA LEU A 157 23.35 -7.68 -20.79
C LEU A 157 24.27 -7.38 -19.59
N ASN A 158 23.72 -7.30 -18.38
CA ASN A 158 24.46 -7.06 -17.15
C ASN A 158 24.90 -8.34 -16.42
N GLN A 159 24.82 -9.51 -17.04
CA GLN A 159 25.29 -10.80 -16.50
C GLN A 159 24.62 -11.22 -15.18
N PHE A 160 23.30 -11.05 -15.06
CA PHE A 160 22.54 -11.64 -13.96
C PHE A 160 22.18 -13.10 -14.25
N ASP A 161 23.19 -13.95 -14.50
CA ASP A 161 22.99 -15.30 -15.09
C ASP A 161 22.10 -16.19 -14.24
N VAL A 162 22.29 -16.19 -12.90
CA VAL A 162 21.49 -17.01 -11.99
C VAL A 162 20.06 -16.49 -11.90
N LEU A 163 19.88 -15.18 -11.81
CA LEU A 163 18.56 -14.55 -11.78
C LEU A 163 17.79 -14.81 -13.09
N VAL A 164 18.42 -14.58 -14.24
CA VAL A 164 17.81 -14.82 -15.56
C VAL A 164 17.43 -16.29 -15.71
N SER A 165 18.30 -17.21 -15.29
CA SER A 165 17.99 -18.65 -15.30
C SER A 165 16.79 -18.98 -14.42
N ALA A 166 16.69 -18.38 -13.23
CA ALA A 166 15.56 -18.55 -12.32
C ALA A 166 14.26 -17.98 -12.90
N VAL A 167 14.30 -16.80 -13.52
CA VAL A 167 13.15 -16.18 -14.21
C VAL A 167 12.65 -17.05 -15.36
N VAL A 168 13.56 -17.64 -16.13
CA VAL A 168 13.21 -18.57 -17.22
C VAL A 168 12.56 -19.84 -16.66
N GLU A 169 13.14 -20.45 -15.62
CA GLU A 169 12.60 -21.67 -14.99
C GLU A 169 11.22 -21.41 -14.35
N ALA A 170 11.02 -20.24 -13.75
CA ALA A 170 9.75 -19.82 -13.16
C ALA A 170 8.70 -19.37 -14.20
N GLU A 171 9.02 -19.40 -15.49
CA GLU A 171 8.15 -18.93 -16.59
C GLU A 171 7.71 -17.46 -16.45
N LEU A 172 8.54 -16.60 -15.84
CA LEU A 172 8.22 -15.18 -15.57
C LEU A 172 8.71 -14.21 -16.65
N VAL A 173 9.37 -14.69 -17.71
CA VAL A 173 9.93 -13.84 -18.79
C VAL A 173 8.87 -12.92 -19.40
N ASP A 174 7.70 -13.46 -19.77
CA ASP A 174 6.63 -12.67 -20.39
C ASP A 174 6.03 -11.64 -19.42
N ALA A 175 5.97 -11.97 -18.13
CA ALA A 175 5.47 -11.06 -17.10
C ALA A 175 6.42 -9.87 -16.91
N LEU A 176 7.74 -10.11 -16.87
CA LEU A 176 8.75 -9.07 -16.71
C LEU A 176 9.04 -8.28 -18.00
N ARG A 177 8.56 -8.76 -19.15
CA ARG A 177 8.54 -8.02 -20.42
C ARG A 177 7.22 -7.29 -20.68
N ALA A 178 6.24 -7.42 -19.79
CA ALA A 178 4.97 -6.73 -19.93
C ALA A 178 5.14 -5.20 -19.87
N GLU A 179 4.08 -4.49 -20.25
CA GLU A 179 4.02 -3.03 -20.15
C GLU A 179 4.12 -2.63 -18.66
N GLY A 180 5.23 -1.99 -18.31
CA GLY A 180 5.50 -1.51 -16.96
C GLY A 180 4.97 -0.08 -16.71
N PRO A 181 5.61 0.70 -15.83
CA PRO A 181 6.96 0.48 -15.30
C PRO A 181 7.00 -0.53 -14.14
N PHE A 182 8.09 -1.29 -14.05
CA PHE A 182 8.44 -2.10 -12.89
C PHE A 182 9.72 -1.58 -12.21
N THR A 183 9.90 -1.89 -10.94
CA THR A 183 11.17 -1.77 -10.23
C THR A 183 11.62 -3.17 -9.81
N VAL A 184 12.75 -3.64 -10.32
CA VAL A 184 13.30 -4.96 -9.99
C VAL A 184 14.52 -4.81 -9.10
N PHE A 185 14.47 -5.40 -7.91
CA PHE A 185 15.63 -5.53 -7.04
C PHE A 185 16.41 -6.80 -7.43
N ALA A 186 17.36 -6.68 -8.35
CA ALA A 186 18.09 -7.81 -8.92
C ALA A 186 19.27 -8.24 -8.03
N PRO A 187 19.25 -9.43 -7.40
CA PRO A 187 20.41 -9.94 -6.67
C PRO A 187 21.55 -10.30 -7.61
N THR A 188 22.79 -10.04 -7.22
CA THR A 188 23.96 -10.50 -7.99
C THR A 188 24.12 -12.03 -7.90
N ASP A 189 24.89 -12.61 -8.81
CA ASP A 189 25.22 -14.05 -8.76
C ASP A 189 25.98 -14.42 -7.47
N GLU A 190 26.76 -13.50 -6.90
CA GLU A 190 27.37 -13.69 -5.58
C GLU A 190 26.33 -13.74 -4.46
N ALA A 191 25.26 -12.95 -4.56
CA ALA A 191 24.15 -12.98 -3.60
C ALA A 191 23.45 -14.35 -3.61
N PHE A 192 23.17 -14.90 -4.80
CA PHE A 192 22.65 -16.25 -4.93
C PHE A 192 23.61 -17.30 -4.38
N THR A 193 24.91 -17.16 -4.68
CA THR A 193 25.94 -18.08 -4.16
C THR A 193 25.97 -18.08 -2.62
N ALA A 194 25.86 -16.90 -2.00
CA ALA A 194 25.80 -16.77 -0.55
C ALA A 194 24.54 -17.43 0.03
N LEU A 195 23.36 -17.18 -0.56
CA LEU A 195 22.10 -17.78 -0.13
C LEU A 195 22.15 -19.32 -0.18
N LEU A 196 22.61 -19.88 -1.30
CA LEU A 196 22.70 -21.33 -1.48
C LEU A 196 23.60 -21.99 -0.43
N ALA A 197 24.71 -21.31 -0.08
CA ALA A 197 25.63 -21.78 0.96
C ALA A 197 25.01 -21.70 2.36
N GLU A 198 24.25 -20.63 2.66
CA GLU A 198 23.56 -20.45 3.93
C GLU A 198 22.45 -21.50 4.13
N LEU A 199 21.66 -21.76 3.11
CA LEU A 199 20.56 -22.74 3.14
C LEU A 199 21.04 -24.19 3.00
N GLU A 200 22.33 -24.42 2.74
CA GLU A 200 22.93 -25.73 2.45
C GLU A 200 22.23 -26.47 1.27
N ILE A 201 21.82 -25.73 0.24
CA ILE A 201 21.16 -26.26 -0.97
C ILE A 201 22.00 -26.02 -2.23
N THR A 202 21.65 -26.74 -3.29
CA THR A 202 22.23 -26.60 -4.64
C THR A 202 21.40 -25.66 -5.50
N ALA A 203 21.99 -25.13 -6.59
CA ALA A 203 21.26 -24.31 -7.56
C ALA A 203 20.07 -25.07 -8.17
N GLU A 204 20.24 -26.38 -8.42
CA GLU A 204 19.15 -27.23 -8.92
C GLU A 204 18.00 -27.36 -7.93
N GLN A 205 18.28 -27.35 -6.63
CA GLN A 205 17.24 -27.37 -5.60
C GLN A 205 16.51 -26.03 -5.50
N LEU A 206 17.22 -24.91 -5.68
CA LEU A 206 16.60 -23.58 -5.75
C LEU A 206 15.70 -23.48 -6.98
N LEU A 207 16.18 -23.88 -8.15
CA LEU A 207 15.41 -23.86 -9.40
C LEU A 207 14.19 -24.79 -9.35
N ALA A 208 14.28 -25.91 -8.62
CA ALA A 208 13.17 -26.82 -8.41
C ALA A 208 12.23 -26.41 -7.26
N ASN A 209 12.46 -25.26 -6.62
CA ASN A 209 11.61 -24.80 -5.52
C ASN A 209 10.23 -24.42 -6.06
N PRO A 210 9.12 -25.02 -5.57
CA PRO A 210 7.77 -24.63 -6.00
C PRO A 210 7.46 -23.15 -5.72
N GLU A 211 8.12 -22.53 -4.75
CA GLU A 211 7.98 -21.12 -4.39
C GLU A 211 8.89 -20.18 -5.21
N LEU A 212 9.64 -20.69 -6.19
CA LEU A 212 10.60 -19.88 -6.94
C LEU A 212 9.93 -18.66 -7.60
N ALA A 213 8.78 -18.86 -8.23
CA ALA A 213 8.03 -17.75 -8.84
C ALA A 213 7.61 -16.72 -7.81
N ASN A 214 7.13 -17.16 -6.64
CA ASN A 214 6.72 -16.30 -5.53
C ASN A 214 7.92 -15.47 -5.01
N ILE A 215 9.07 -16.12 -4.78
CA ILE A 215 10.32 -15.46 -4.37
C ILE A 215 10.77 -14.43 -5.41
N LEU A 216 10.72 -14.74 -6.70
CA LEU A 216 11.14 -13.82 -7.75
C LEU A 216 10.19 -12.62 -7.86
N LEU A 217 8.88 -12.83 -7.73
CA LEU A 217 7.90 -11.74 -7.72
C LEU A 217 8.04 -10.83 -6.48
N PHE A 218 8.53 -11.36 -5.36
CA PHE A 218 8.86 -10.56 -4.18
C PHE A 218 10.03 -9.59 -4.40
N HIS A 219 10.83 -9.77 -5.45
CA HIS A 219 11.88 -8.81 -5.84
C HIS A 219 11.36 -7.70 -6.77
N VAL A 220 10.07 -7.69 -7.11
CA VAL A 220 9.51 -6.80 -8.13
C VAL A 220 8.41 -5.95 -7.55
N VAL A 221 8.52 -4.65 -7.73
CA VAL A 221 7.51 -3.65 -7.33
C VAL A 221 6.90 -3.02 -8.58
N GLU A 222 5.59 -2.77 -8.58
CA GLU A 222 4.94 -2.00 -9.64
C GLU A 222 5.28 -0.51 -9.51
N GLY A 223 5.58 0.14 -10.64
CA GLY A 223 6.05 1.53 -10.67
C GLY A 223 7.55 1.65 -10.90
N ALA A 224 7.99 2.79 -11.42
CA ALA A 224 9.41 3.15 -11.47
C ALA A 224 9.76 3.92 -10.19
N VAL A 225 10.57 3.31 -9.33
CA VAL A 225 11.04 3.90 -8.08
C VAL A 225 12.54 4.13 -8.22
N PHE A 226 12.96 5.37 -8.44
CA PHE A 226 14.38 5.72 -8.57
C PHE A 226 15.01 5.98 -7.20
N ALA A 227 16.32 5.87 -7.09
CA ALA A 227 17.03 6.07 -5.82
C ALA A 227 16.79 7.48 -5.22
N GLU A 228 16.63 8.50 -6.06
CA GLU A 228 16.30 9.86 -5.58
C GLU A 228 14.94 9.89 -4.84
N ASP A 229 13.93 9.21 -5.38
CA ASP A 229 12.61 9.11 -4.76
C ASP A 229 12.68 8.33 -3.45
N VAL A 230 13.48 7.26 -3.42
CA VAL A 230 13.74 6.48 -2.20
C VAL A 230 14.37 7.37 -1.12
N LEU A 231 15.41 8.14 -1.45
CA LEU A 231 16.08 9.01 -0.49
C LEU A 231 15.15 10.09 0.09
N ALA A 232 14.14 10.52 -0.68
CA ALA A 232 13.16 11.50 -0.25
C ALA A 232 12.05 10.91 0.64
N ALA A 233 11.67 9.65 0.41
CA ALA A 233 10.56 8.98 1.08
C ALA A 233 10.97 8.04 2.21
N ALA A 234 12.23 7.60 2.28
CA ALA A 234 12.69 6.59 3.22
C ALA A 234 12.62 7.03 4.70
N PRO A 235 12.29 6.10 5.62
CA PRO A 235 11.92 4.70 5.35
C PRO A 235 10.43 4.55 4.95
N PHE A 236 10.12 3.56 4.11
CA PHE A 236 8.75 3.22 3.72
C PHE A 236 8.61 1.74 3.34
N TYR A 237 7.38 1.31 3.09
CA TYR A 237 7.07 -0.04 2.60
C TYR A 237 6.57 0.02 1.15
N ALA A 238 6.99 -0.94 0.33
CA ALA A 238 6.57 -1.07 -1.06
C ALA A 238 5.92 -2.45 -1.28
N GLU A 239 4.69 -2.46 -1.78
CA GLU A 239 3.99 -3.67 -2.20
C GLU A 239 4.67 -4.26 -3.44
N THR A 240 4.91 -5.56 -3.42
CA THR A 240 5.55 -6.29 -4.52
C THR A 240 4.52 -7.04 -5.35
N LEU A 241 4.93 -7.58 -6.50
CA LEU A 241 4.03 -8.32 -7.39
C LEU A 241 3.54 -9.65 -6.80
N ASN A 242 4.14 -10.14 -5.71
CA ASN A 242 3.60 -11.30 -5.00
C ASN A 242 2.52 -10.92 -3.95
N GLY A 243 2.31 -9.62 -3.69
CA GLY A 243 1.39 -9.09 -2.69
C GLY A 243 2.01 -8.74 -1.34
N ASP A 244 3.24 -9.19 -1.07
CA ASP A 244 3.96 -8.88 0.17
C ASP A 244 4.71 -7.54 0.07
N PHE A 245 5.20 -7.05 1.20
CA PHE A 245 5.89 -5.76 1.30
C PHE A 245 7.40 -5.87 1.51
N LEU A 246 8.12 -5.01 0.80
CA LEU A 246 9.53 -4.71 1.07
C LEU A 246 9.63 -3.51 1.99
N TYR A 247 10.41 -3.64 3.06
CA TYR A 247 10.83 -2.52 3.89
C TYR A 247 12.08 -1.88 3.28
N ILE A 248 11.94 -0.60 2.90
CA ILE A 248 13.01 0.17 2.28
C ILE A 248 13.46 1.24 3.26
N GLU A 249 14.76 1.28 3.54
CA GLU A 249 15.36 2.26 4.43
C GLU A 249 16.69 2.80 3.89
N VAL A 250 17.15 3.91 4.48
CA VAL A 250 18.43 4.52 4.14
C VAL A 250 19.31 4.54 5.37
N ILE A 251 20.40 3.77 5.33
CA ILE A 251 21.38 3.67 6.41
C ILE A 251 22.69 4.26 5.91
N GLU A 252 23.18 5.28 6.60
CA GLU A 252 24.46 5.95 6.28
C GLU A 252 24.56 6.47 4.82
N GLY A 253 23.42 6.70 4.16
CA GLY A 253 23.34 7.18 2.77
C GLY A 253 23.25 6.08 1.72
N SER A 254 23.31 4.80 2.11
CA SER A 254 23.01 3.65 1.23
C SER A 254 21.56 3.22 1.41
N VAL A 255 20.92 2.78 0.32
CA VAL A 255 19.57 2.22 0.33
C VAL A 255 19.64 0.72 0.70
N PHE A 256 18.77 0.30 1.61
CA PHE A 256 18.59 -1.09 2.01
C PHE A 256 17.14 -1.52 1.78
N VAL A 257 16.95 -2.76 1.33
CA VAL A 257 15.65 -3.37 1.03
C VAL A 257 15.59 -4.70 1.77
N ASN A 258 14.76 -4.79 2.81
CA ASN A 258 14.75 -5.91 3.76
C ASN A 258 16.16 -6.29 4.27
N GLY A 259 17.02 -5.28 4.47
CA GLY A 259 18.42 -5.47 4.89
C GLY A 259 19.41 -5.83 3.77
N ALA A 260 18.96 -6.06 2.54
CA ALA A 260 19.84 -6.19 1.37
C ALA A 260 20.28 -4.79 0.90
N GLU A 261 21.58 -4.58 0.71
CA GLU A 261 22.11 -3.29 0.26
C GLU A 261 21.96 -3.15 -1.26
N VAL A 262 21.46 -2.01 -1.72
CA VAL A 262 21.50 -1.63 -3.14
C VAL A 262 22.92 -1.20 -3.50
N VAL A 263 23.64 -2.04 -4.25
CA VAL A 263 25.05 -1.84 -4.64
C VAL A 263 25.21 -1.05 -5.95
N LEU A 264 24.19 -1.07 -6.80
CA LEU A 264 24.10 -0.24 -8.00
C LEU A 264 22.63 0.10 -8.22
N ALA A 265 22.31 1.39 -8.19
CA ALA A 265 20.95 1.87 -8.36
C ALA A 265 20.72 2.42 -9.78
N ASP A 266 19.44 2.55 -10.14
CA ASP A 266 18.96 3.27 -11.32
C ASP A 266 19.50 2.73 -12.66
N VAL A 267 19.52 1.40 -12.82
CA VAL A 267 19.78 0.79 -14.12
C VAL A 267 18.49 0.87 -14.95
N SER A 268 18.43 1.82 -15.88
CA SER A 268 17.24 2.08 -16.70
C SER A 268 16.92 0.93 -17.66
N ALA A 269 15.62 0.68 -17.83
CA ALA A 269 15.05 -0.20 -18.84
C ALA A 269 13.77 0.41 -19.44
N THR A 270 13.43 0.03 -20.67
CA THR A 270 12.26 0.57 -21.40
C THR A 270 10.93 0.35 -20.67
N ASN A 271 10.82 -0.70 -19.85
CA ASN A 271 9.65 -1.01 -19.06
C ASN A 271 9.90 -0.93 -17.54
N GLY A 272 10.94 -0.21 -17.09
CA GLY A 272 11.16 -0.01 -15.67
C GLY A 272 12.59 0.36 -15.25
N VAL A 273 12.95 0.00 -14.04
CA VAL A 273 14.27 0.25 -13.44
C VAL A 273 14.75 -0.98 -12.68
N ILE A 274 16.04 -1.24 -12.72
CA ILE A 274 16.70 -2.30 -11.96
C ILE A 274 17.58 -1.67 -10.89
N HIS A 275 17.43 -2.14 -9.65
CA HIS A 275 18.34 -1.88 -8.54
C HIS A 275 19.07 -3.16 -8.19
N VAL A 276 20.40 -3.15 -8.29
CA VAL A 276 21.23 -4.31 -8.01
C VAL A 276 21.43 -4.43 -6.51
N ILE A 277 21.14 -5.59 -5.94
CA ILE A 277 21.26 -5.85 -4.50
C ILE A 277 22.28 -6.96 -4.19
N ASN A 278 22.87 -6.91 -2.99
CA ASN A 278 23.91 -7.86 -2.56
C ASN A 278 23.41 -9.11 -1.85
N SER A 279 22.09 -9.25 -1.67
CA SER A 279 21.46 -10.41 -1.04
C SER A 279 20.18 -10.77 -1.77
N VAL A 280 19.84 -12.05 -1.82
CA VAL A 280 18.51 -12.48 -2.27
C VAL A 280 17.52 -12.22 -1.14
N ILE A 281 16.39 -11.60 -1.45
CA ILE A 281 15.33 -11.29 -0.50
C ILE A 281 14.32 -12.43 -0.52
N LEU A 282 14.14 -13.12 0.61
CA LEU A 282 13.12 -14.16 0.74
C LEU A 282 11.84 -13.56 1.34
N PRO A 283 10.64 -13.99 0.87
CA PRO A 283 9.38 -13.67 1.53
C PRO A 283 9.42 -14.03 3.01
N TYR A 284 8.69 -13.26 3.83
CA TYR A 284 8.56 -13.55 5.26
C TYR A 284 7.78 -14.85 5.49
N ASP A 285 8.00 -15.49 6.64
CA ASP A 285 7.10 -16.56 7.11
C ASP A 285 5.70 -15.97 7.38
N ASN A 286 4.66 -16.80 7.39
CA ASN A 286 3.31 -16.31 7.71
C ASN A 286 3.16 -16.01 9.21
N ILE A 287 2.07 -15.34 9.61
CA ILE A 287 1.84 -14.90 11.00
C ILE A 287 1.95 -16.07 11.99
N THR A 288 1.41 -17.23 11.64
CA THR A 288 1.38 -18.41 12.54
C THR A 288 2.75 -19.07 12.67
N GLU A 289 3.53 -19.08 11.59
CA GLU A 289 4.90 -19.59 11.56
C GLU A 289 5.82 -18.70 12.40
N ILE A 290 5.73 -17.37 12.23
CA ILE A 290 6.46 -16.40 13.04
C ILE A 290 6.11 -16.55 14.51
N ALA A 291 4.81 -16.65 14.83
CA ALA A 291 4.35 -16.84 16.20
C ALA A 291 4.90 -18.16 16.80
N SER A 292 4.89 -19.24 16.02
CA SER A 292 5.37 -20.56 16.44
C SER A 292 6.89 -20.63 16.63
N ALA A 293 7.65 -19.81 15.91
CA ALA A 293 9.10 -19.72 16.03
C ALA A 293 9.56 -18.83 17.20
N ASN A 294 8.67 -18.01 17.78
CA ASN A 294 8.99 -17.06 18.83
C ASN A 294 8.61 -17.59 20.22
N SER A 295 9.60 -17.69 21.11
CA SER A 295 9.42 -18.18 22.48
C SER A 295 8.61 -17.27 23.40
N ASP A 296 8.30 -16.03 22.98
CA ASP A 296 7.48 -15.10 23.75
C ASP A 296 5.97 -15.22 23.43
N PHE A 297 5.59 -16.12 22.50
CA PHE A 297 4.22 -16.33 22.05
C PHE A 297 3.71 -17.77 22.29
N GLU A 298 4.32 -18.56 23.18
CA GLU A 298 3.97 -19.97 23.39
C GLU A 298 2.49 -20.15 23.80
N THR A 299 1.99 -19.28 24.68
CA THR A 299 0.60 -19.29 25.17
C THR A 299 -0.38 -18.86 24.08
N LEU A 300 0.00 -17.87 23.25
CA LEU A 300 -0.80 -17.44 22.11
C LEU A 300 -0.95 -18.57 21.11
N VAL A 301 0.15 -19.25 20.74
CA VAL A 301 0.15 -20.39 19.82
C VAL A 301 -0.70 -21.53 20.38
N ALA A 302 -0.57 -21.86 21.67
CA ALA A 302 -1.41 -22.85 22.32
C ALA A 302 -2.91 -22.50 22.27
N ALA A 303 -3.24 -21.22 22.46
CA ALA A 303 -4.62 -20.72 22.37
C ALA A 303 -5.17 -20.79 20.93
N LEU A 304 -4.37 -20.44 19.92
CA LEU A 304 -4.76 -20.54 18.51
C LEU A 304 -5.02 -21.99 18.09
N VAL A 305 -4.19 -22.92 18.56
CA VAL A 305 -4.36 -24.37 18.30
C VAL A 305 -5.64 -24.89 18.96
N GLU A 306 -5.89 -24.54 20.23
CA GLU A 306 -7.12 -24.96 20.93
C GLU A 306 -8.38 -24.35 20.29
N ALA A 307 -8.29 -23.11 19.80
CA ALA A 307 -9.39 -22.41 19.15
C ALA A 307 -9.63 -22.84 17.69
N GLU A 308 -8.80 -23.74 17.13
CA GLU A 308 -8.82 -24.13 15.71
C GLU A 308 -8.73 -22.91 14.76
N LEU A 309 -8.02 -21.85 15.17
CA LEU A 309 -7.87 -20.61 14.41
C LEU A 309 -6.57 -20.52 13.61
N ALA A 310 -5.63 -21.46 13.78
CA ALA A 310 -4.36 -21.47 13.04
C ALA A 310 -4.60 -21.42 11.53
N GLU A 311 -5.42 -22.33 10.98
CA GLU A 311 -5.74 -22.36 9.54
C GLU A 311 -6.48 -21.09 9.07
N ALA A 312 -7.27 -20.45 9.94
CA ALA A 312 -7.97 -19.21 9.60
C ALA A 312 -7.02 -18.01 9.48
N LEU A 313 -5.95 -18.00 10.29
CA LEU A 313 -4.88 -17.00 10.25
C LEU A 313 -3.74 -17.36 9.31
N GLU A 314 -3.79 -18.51 8.64
CA GLU A 314 -2.95 -18.87 7.50
C GLU A 314 -3.56 -18.42 6.15
N GLY A 315 -4.80 -17.89 6.15
CA GLY A 315 -5.48 -17.40 4.94
C GLY A 315 -4.80 -16.18 4.28
N GLU A 316 -5.27 -15.81 3.08
CA GLU A 316 -4.64 -14.84 2.16
C GLU A 316 -4.52 -13.38 2.65
N GLY A 317 -4.86 -13.07 3.91
CA GLY A 317 -4.62 -11.74 4.48
C GLY A 317 -5.21 -10.59 3.64
N PRO A 318 -4.67 -9.36 3.79
CA PRO A 318 -3.73 -8.95 4.83
C PRO A 318 -4.39 -8.84 6.22
N PHE A 319 -3.65 -9.17 7.28
CA PHE A 319 -4.09 -9.02 8.67
C PHE A 319 -3.14 -8.13 9.47
N THR A 320 -3.66 -7.48 10.51
CA THR A 320 -2.84 -6.91 11.59
C THR A 320 -3.19 -7.61 12.90
N VAL A 321 -2.21 -8.30 13.48
CA VAL A 321 -2.37 -9.07 14.72
C VAL A 321 -1.66 -8.36 15.86
N PHE A 322 -2.44 -7.93 16.85
CA PHE A 322 -1.90 -7.42 18.11
C PHE A 322 -1.61 -8.61 19.03
N ALA A 323 -0.42 -9.22 18.91
CA ALA A 323 -0.06 -10.47 19.58
C ALA A 323 0.34 -10.24 21.06
N PRO A 324 -0.42 -10.72 22.06
CA PRO A 324 -0.02 -10.63 23.46
C PRO A 324 1.15 -11.59 23.74
N THR A 325 2.14 -11.12 24.49
CA THR A 325 3.25 -11.99 24.94
C THR A 325 2.82 -12.96 26.05
N ASP A 326 3.66 -13.96 26.33
CA ASP A 326 3.48 -14.87 27.45
C ASP A 326 3.40 -14.14 28.80
N ASP A 327 4.15 -13.06 28.97
CA ASP A 327 4.04 -12.18 30.14
C ASP A 327 2.66 -11.50 30.22
N ALA A 328 2.09 -11.10 29.08
CA ALA A 328 0.75 -10.53 29.01
C ALA A 328 -0.32 -11.56 29.42
N PHE A 329 -0.22 -12.79 28.93
CA PHE A 329 -1.10 -13.89 29.34
C PHE A 329 -0.92 -14.22 30.82
N GLN A 330 0.31 -14.26 31.33
CA GLN A 330 0.56 -14.51 32.75
C GLN A 330 -0.07 -13.44 33.64
N ALA A 331 0.02 -12.17 33.25
CA ALA A 331 -0.61 -11.07 33.97
C ALA A 331 -2.14 -11.23 33.99
N LEU A 332 -2.76 -11.56 32.85
CA LEU A 332 -4.19 -11.80 32.75
C LEU A 332 -4.65 -12.97 33.64
N LEU A 333 -3.94 -14.11 33.58
CA LEU A 333 -4.28 -15.30 34.37
C LEU A 333 -4.22 -15.01 35.87
N ALA A 334 -3.21 -14.22 36.30
CA ALA A 334 -3.07 -13.79 37.69
C ALA A 334 -4.18 -12.83 38.12
N GLU A 335 -4.58 -11.89 37.26
CA GLU A 335 -5.66 -10.93 37.53
C GLU A 335 -7.02 -11.61 37.65
N LEU A 336 -7.32 -12.58 36.78
CA LEU A 336 -8.59 -13.31 36.77
C LEU A 336 -8.63 -14.48 37.78
N GLU A 337 -7.51 -14.77 38.45
CA GLU A 337 -7.35 -15.92 39.35
C GLU A 337 -7.71 -17.27 38.68
N ILE A 338 -7.35 -17.45 37.39
CA ILE A 338 -7.59 -18.67 36.60
C ILE A 338 -6.28 -19.34 36.16
N THR A 339 -6.36 -20.62 35.80
CA THR A 339 -5.24 -21.36 35.19
C THR A 339 -5.26 -21.26 33.67
N ALA A 340 -4.12 -21.55 33.03
CA ALA A 340 -4.04 -21.61 31.57
C ALA A 340 -5.06 -22.61 30.98
N GLU A 341 -5.27 -23.76 31.63
CA GLU A 341 -6.28 -24.74 31.19
C GLU A 341 -7.71 -24.18 31.27
N GLN A 342 -7.99 -23.29 32.22
CA GLN A 342 -9.30 -22.63 32.31
C GLN A 342 -9.47 -21.56 31.23
N LEU A 343 -8.39 -20.86 30.86
CA LEU A 343 -8.40 -19.93 29.73
C LEU A 343 -8.61 -20.67 28.40
N LEU A 344 -7.88 -21.76 28.17
CA LEU A 344 -8.01 -22.58 26.97
C LEU A 344 -9.41 -23.22 26.85
N ALA A 345 -10.02 -23.60 27.98
CA ALA A 345 -11.40 -24.10 28.01
C ALA A 345 -12.47 -23.01 27.97
N ASN A 346 -12.11 -21.73 27.81
CA ASN A 346 -13.06 -20.63 27.79
C ASN A 346 -13.90 -20.68 26.49
N PRO A 347 -15.25 -20.75 26.57
CA PRO A 347 -16.09 -20.74 25.38
C PRO A 347 -15.96 -19.47 24.52
N GLU A 348 -15.48 -18.37 25.10
CA GLU A 348 -15.22 -17.10 24.41
C GLU A 348 -13.81 -17.01 23.81
N LEU A 349 -12.99 -18.06 23.88
CA LEU A 349 -11.58 -18.01 23.44
C LEU A 349 -11.46 -17.57 21.97
N VAL A 350 -12.28 -18.12 21.09
CA VAL A 350 -12.32 -17.72 19.67
C VAL A 350 -12.63 -16.24 19.53
N ASN A 351 -13.65 -15.74 20.24
CA ASN A 351 -14.07 -14.35 20.21
C ASN A 351 -12.96 -13.41 20.72
N ILE A 352 -12.27 -13.80 21.80
CA ILE A 352 -11.13 -13.06 22.35
C ILE A 352 -9.96 -13.02 21.37
N LEU A 353 -9.61 -14.14 20.74
CA LEU A 353 -8.49 -14.19 19.80
C LEU A 353 -8.80 -13.36 18.55
N LEU A 354 -10.01 -13.45 17.99
CA LEU A 354 -10.42 -12.64 16.84
C LEU A 354 -10.46 -11.13 17.16
N PHE A 355 -10.66 -10.75 18.42
CA PHE A 355 -10.58 -9.34 18.86
C PHE A 355 -9.15 -8.77 18.80
N HIS A 356 -8.12 -9.61 18.70
CA HIS A 356 -6.74 -9.16 18.50
C HIS A 356 -6.36 -9.04 17.01
N VAL A 357 -7.27 -9.42 16.11
CA VAL A 357 -7.00 -9.48 14.66
C VAL A 357 -7.83 -8.44 13.95
N VAL A 358 -7.15 -7.58 13.20
CA VAL A 358 -7.76 -6.52 12.39
C VAL A 358 -7.57 -6.88 10.91
N PRO A 359 -8.61 -6.79 10.06
CA PRO A 359 -8.44 -6.91 8.62
C PRO A 359 -7.70 -5.69 8.05
N GLY A 360 -6.70 -5.93 7.21
CA GLY A 360 -5.83 -4.90 6.64
C GLY A 360 -4.47 -4.80 7.34
N GLU A 361 -3.52 -4.16 6.67
CA GLU A 361 -2.19 -3.84 7.19
C GLU A 361 -2.15 -2.45 7.79
N PHE A 362 -1.69 -2.37 9.03
CA PHE A 362 -1.50 -1.13 9.75
C PHE A 362 -0.06 -1.05 10.27
N PHE A 363 0.81 -0.36 9.54
CA PHE A 363 2.15 -0.07 10.02
C PHE A 363 2.11 0.92 11.18
N ALA A 364 3.06 0.79 12.11
CA ALA A 364 3.12 1.67 13.27
C ALA A 364 3.24 3.17 12.90
N SER A 365 3.89 3.51 11.78
CA SER A 365 3.95 4.88 11.26
C SER A 365 2.55 5.44 10.93
N ASP A 366 1.73 4.63 10.27
CA ASP A 366 0.40 5.03 9.81
C ASP A 366 -0.56 5.11 10.99
N VAL A 367 -0.44 4.15 11.92
CA VAL A 367 -1.15 4.16 13.19
C VAL A 367 -0.82 5.43 13.99
N ILE A 368 0.47 5.80 14.08
CA ILE A 368 0.88 7.01 14.79
C ILE A 368 0.33 8.27 14.13
N ALA A 369 0.33 8.33 12.80
CA ALA A 369 -0.16 9.48 12.05
C ALA A 369 -1.69 9.66 12.17
N ALA A 370 -2.44 8.56 12.25
CA ALA A 370 -3.90 8.58 12.31
C ALA A 370 -4.47 8.64 13.74
N ALA A 371 -3.67 8.33 14.78
CA ALA A 371 -4.15 8.25 16.16
C ALA A 371 -4.68 9.59 16.73
N PRO A 372 -5.74 9.57 17.56
CA PRO A 372 -6.49 8.37 18.01
C PRO A 372 -7.66 7.99 17.09
N PHE A 373 -7.95 6.69 16.98
CA PHE A 373 -9.07 6.17 16.18
C PHE A 373 -9.61 4.82 16.70
N TYR A 374 -10.73 4.38 16.14
CA TYR A 374 -11.28 3.03 16.35
C TYR A 374 -11.11 2.20 15.08
N VAL A 375 -10.79 0.92 15.24
CA VAL A 375 -10.66 -0.03 14.13
C VAL A 375 -11.44 -1.31 14.40
N GLU A 376 -12.22 -1.75 13.41
CA GLU A 376 -13.03 -2.97 13.50
C GLU A 376 -12.12 -4.20 13.44
N THR A 377 -12.36 -5.17 14.31
CA THR A 377 -11.64 -6.44 14.38
C THR A 377 -12.41 -7.56 13.70
N LEU A 378 -11.80 -8.73 13.51
CA LEU A 378 -12.48 -9.89 12.93
C LEU A 378 -13.63 -10.45 13.80
N ASN A 379 -13.72 -10.07 15.07
CA ASN A 379 -14.87 -10.42 15.90
C ASN A 379 -16.07 -9.46 15.72
N GLY A 380 -15.87 -8.33 15.01
CA GLY A 380 -16.88 -7.28 14.78
C GLY A 380 -16.90 -6.16 15.82
N ASP A 381 -16.17 -6.28 16.93
CA ASP A 381 -15.96 -5.19 17.88
C ASP A 381 -14.77 -4.32 17.48
N TYR A 382 -14.64 -3.16 18.14
CA TYR A 382 -13.63 -2.16 17.83
C TYR A 382 -12.48 -2.12 18.86
N LEU A 383 -11.25 -2.02 18.36
CA LEU A 383 -10.09 -1.60 19.15
C LEU A 383 -9.98 -0.08 19.11
N TYR A 384 -9.78 0.53 20.27
CA TYR A 384 -9.39 1.93 20.40
C TYR A 384 -7.86 2.03 20.37
N ILE A 385 -7.35 2.76 19.39
CA ILE A 385 -5.92 2.98 19.18
C ILE A 385 -5.59 4.41 19.54
N GLU A 386 -4.57 4.61 20.37
CA GLU A 386 -4.07 5.93 20.73
C GLU A 386 -2.54 5.96 20.82
N VAL A 387 -1.96 7.16 20.81
CA VAL A 387 -0.53 7.36 21.03
C VAL A 387 -0.33 8.15 22.31
N VAL A 388 0.36 7.54 23.27
CA VAL A 388 0.72 8.17 24.55
C VAL A 388 2.23 8.12 24.69
N ASP A 389 2.86 9.28 24.93
CA ASP A 389 4.32 9.42 25.07
C ASP A 389 5.13 8.82 23.90
N GLY A 390 4.56 8.86 22.68
CA GLY A 390 5.18 8.32 21.47
C GLY A 390 5.08 6.80 21.33
N GLN A 391 4.33 6.13 22.20
CA GLN A 391 4.04 4.70 22.12
C GLN A 391 2.60 4.48 21.66
N VAL A 392 2.40 3.47 20.80
CA VAL A 392 1.07 3.03 20.37
C VAL A 392 0.44 2.19 21.48
N LEU A 393 -0.79 2.54 21.87
CA LEU A 393 -1.62 1.82 22.81
C LEU A 393 -2.87 1.30 22.11
N VAL A 394 -3.25 0.06 22.44
CA VAL A 394 -4.38 -0.68 21.88
C VAL A 394 -5.28 -1.07 23.04
N ASN A 395 -6.42 -0.40 23.22
CA ASN A 395 -7.27 -0.53 24.42
C ASN A 395 -6.48 -0.41 25.75
N GLY A 396 -5.44 0.44 25.77
CA GLY A 396 -4.55 0.62 26.90
C GLY A 396 -3.37 -0.37 26.98
N ALA A 397 -3.33 -1.42 26.15
CA ALA A 397 -2.17 -2.30 26.01
C ALA A 397 -1.08 -1.63 25.17
N THR A 398 0.16 -1.60 25.65
CA THR A 398 1.28 -0.98 24.94
C THR A 398 1.84 -1.93 23.89
N VAL A 399 2.04 -1.43 22.66
CA VAL A 399 2.82 -2.12 21.64
C VAL A 399 4.30 -2.06 22.01
N ILE A 400 4.89 -3.22 22.31
CA ILE A 400 6.29 -3.34 22.76
C ILE A 400 7.25 -3.70 21.63
N LEU A 401 6.75 -4.35 20.57
CA LEU A 401 7.50 -4.63 19.36
C LEU A 401 6.56 -4.42 18.15
N PRO A 402 6.64 -3.26 17.48
CA PRO A 402 5.84 -3.00 16.29
C PRO A 402 6.45 -3.60 15.02
N ASN A 403 5.63 -3.76 13.99
CA ASN A 403 6.04 -4.06 12.60
C ASN A 403 6.83 -5.37 12.42
N VAL A 404 6.40 -6.46 13.04
CA VAL A 404 6.92 -7.79 12.68
C VAL A 404 6.18 -8.24 11.42
N LEU A 405 6.87 -8.21 10.28
CA LEU A 405 6.30 -8.49 8.96
C LEU A 405 6.11 -9.99 8.75
N ALA A 406 4.99 -10.36 8.13
CA ALA A 406 4.62 -11.71 7.77
C ALA A 406 4.06 -11.74 6.34
N SER A 407 4.10 -12.89 5.65
CA SER A 407 3.55 -13.01 4.28
C SER A 407 2.03 -12.87 4.16
N ASN A 408 1.32 -12.71 5.27
CA ASN A 408 -0.11 -12.50 5.26
C ASN A 408 -0.55 -11.41 6.25
N GLY A 409 0.38 -10.53 6.63
CA GLY A 409 0.08 -9.36 7.43
C GLY A 409 1.22 -8.88 8.34
N ILE A 410 0.84 -8.20 9.42
CA ILE A 410 1.75 -7.57 10.37
C ILE A 410 1.42 -8.04 11.79
N ILE A 411 2.44 -8.35 12.57
CA ILE A 411 2.34 -8.60 14.01
C ILE A 411 2.85 -7.38 14.78
N HIS A 412 2.05 -6.89 15.73
CA HIS A 412 2.45 -5.94 16.76
C HIS A 412 2.39 -6.63 18.12
N ALA A 413 3.54 -6.89 18.74
CA ALA A 413 3.55 -7.51 20.05
C ALA A 413 3.05 -6.52 21.11
N ILE A 414 2.12 -6.95 21.97
CA ILE A 414 1.54 -6.13 23.04
C ILE A 414 1.80 -6.71 24.43
N ASN A 415 1.87 -5.85 25.44
CA ASN A 415 2.17 -6.23 26.83
C ASN A 415 0.95 -6.64 27.68
N SER A 416 -0.25 -6.61 27.12
CA SER A 416 -1.49 -6.98 27.81
C SER A 416 -2.44 -7.65 26.83
N VAL A 417 -3.14 -8.69 27.26
CA VAL A 417 -4.24 -9.27 26.47
C VAL A 417 -5.38 -8.26 26.44
N VAL A 418 -5.86 -7.91 25.24
CA VAL A 418 -7.03 -7.04 25.09
C VAL A 418 -8.29 -7.90 25.06
N LEU A 419 -9.21 -7.63 25.98
CA LEU A 419 -10.47 -8.38 26.06
C LEU A 419 -11.59 -7.60 25.37
N PRO A 420 -12.44 -8.26 24.55
CA PRO A 420 -13.68 -7.65 24.12
C PRO A 420 -14.51 -7.33 25.35
N GLN A 421 -15.08 -6.14 25.41
CA GLN A 421 -15.87 -5.74 26.56
C GLN A 421 -17.24 -6.44 26.51
N ASN A 422 -17.31 -7.66 27.03
CA ASN A 422 -18.56 -8.30 27.36
C ASN A 422 -19.36 -7.33 28.26
N GLY A 423 -20.62 -7.07 27.94
CA GLY A 423 -21.52 -6.13 28.60
C GLY A 423 -21.85 -6.41 30.07
N THR A 424 -20.87 -6.71 30.93
CA THR A 424 -21.04 -6.77 32.38
C THR A 424 -21.13 -5.36 32.95
N VAL A 425 -22.38 -4.90 33.11
CA VAL A 425 -22.75 -3.72 33.89
C VAL A 425 -22.29 -3.93 35.34
N TYR A 426 -21.26 -3.19 35.77
CA TYR A 426 -21.08 -2.89 37.19
C TYR A 426 -22.18 -1.89 37.59
N SER A 427 -23.33 -2.41 37.98
CA SER A 427 -24.29 -1.63 38.77
C SER A 427 -23.64 -1.41 40.14
N THR A 428 -22.91 -0.31 40.30
CA THR A 428 -22.64 0.21 41.64
C THR A 428 -24.00 0.59 42.22
N ASP A 429 -24.46 -0.25 43.13
CA ASP A 429 -25.63 -0.08 43.99
C ASP A 429 -25.66 1.36 44.51
N PHE A 430 -26.49 2.22 43.90
CA PHE A 430 -26.77 3.55 44.43
C PHE A 430 -27.62 3.36 45.69
N GLY A 431 -26.94 3.04 46.79
CA GLY A 431 -27.51 2.96 48.11
C GLY A 431 -28.26 4.25 48.40
N THR A 432 -29.55 4.10 48.70
CA THR A 432 -30.40 5.17 49.21
C THR A 432 -29.84 5.66 50.54
N SER A 433 -29.05 6.73 50.55
CA SER A 433 -28.74 7.47 51.78
C SER A 433 -29.30 8.89 51.69
N SER A 434 -30.36 9.08 52.47
CA SER A 434 -30.93 10.36 52.87
C SER A 434 -29.87 11.38 53.28
N SER A 435 -30.10 12.61 52.83
CA SER A 435 -29.32 13.80 53.11
C SER A 435 -28.92 14.01 54.57
N THR A 436 -27.66 14.35 54.80
CA THR A 436 -27.26 15.42 55.73
C THR A 436 -25.87 15.90 55.34
N GLY A 437 -25.72 17.21 55.21
CA GLY A 437 -24.75 17.82 54.32
C GLY A 437 -23.28 17.72 54.73
N TYR A 438 -22.43 17.73 53.71
CA TYR A 438 -21.11 18.35 53.75
C TYR A 438 -20.85 19.01 52.40
N ASN A 439 -20.27 20.20 52.48
CA ASN A 439 -19.92 21.07 51.37
C ASN A 439 -18.39 21.15 51.38
N THR A 440 -17.70 20.51 50.45
CA THR A 440 -16.31 20.82 50.07
C THR A 440 -16.02 20.28 48.66
N THR A 441 -15.66 21.20 47.78
CA THR A 441 -14.73 21.05 46.65
C THR A 441 -13.91 19.75 46.63
N ASP A 442 -14.11 18.92 45.62
CA ASP A 442 -13.03 18.14 45.01
C ASP A 442 -13.32 17.91 43.52
N ASN A 443 -12.29 18.07 42.72
CA ASN A 443 -12.28 17.93 41.27
C ASN A 443 -12.66 16.50 40.86
N LEU A 444 -13.60 16.36 39.92
CA LEU A 444 -13.72 15.18 39.08
C LEU A 444 -13.44 15.63 37.65
N ASP A 445 -12.25 15.26 37.17
CA ASP A 445 -11.82 15.42 35.80
C ASP A 445 -12.72 14.57 34.88
N GLY A 446 -13.42 15.25 33.96
CA GLY A 446 -13.44 14.96 32.53
C GLY A 446 -13.73 13.55 32.00
N THR A 447 -14.31 12.62 32.77
CA THR A 447 -14.63 11.28 32.24
C THR A 447 -16.04 11.30 31.62
N PHE A 448 -16.11 11.35 30.29
CA PHE A 448 -17.36 11.09 29.56
C PHE A 448 -17.72 9.61 29.68
N GLY A 449 -18.97 9.32 30.05
CA GLY A 449 -19.51 7.96 30.11
C GLY A 449 -19.60 7.33 28.71
N ARG A 450 -19.18 6.07 28.63
CA ARG A 450 -19.09 5.18 27.47
C ARG A 450 -20.42 4.98 26.72
N PHE A 451 -20.36 4.97 25.39
CA PHE A 451 -21.45 4.55 24.50
C PHE A 451 -21.48 3.01 24.40
N VAL A 452 -22.68 2.41 24.43
CA VAL A 452 -22.91 0.96 24.38
C VAL A 452 -24.04 0.66 23.40
N THR A 453 -23.80 -0.23 22.44
CA THR A 453 -24.83 -0.82 21.59
C THR A 453 -25.41 -2.04 22.32
N LEU A 454 -26.72 -2.05 22.59
CA LEU A 454 -27.40 -3.16 23.26
C LEU A 454 -28.01 -4.11 22.22
N ASN A 455 -27.87 -5.42 22.42
CA ASN A 455 -28.54 -6.40 21.57
C ASN A 455 -30.02 -6.62 21.97
N GLU A 456 -30.77 -7.30 21.11
CA GLU A 456 -32.23 -7.49 21.27
C GLU A 456 -32.60 -8.25 22.56
N GLN A 457 -31.73 -9.14 23.07
CA GLN A 457 -31.97 -9.85 24.33
C GLN A 457 -31.69 -8.96 25.55
N GLU A 458 -30.69 -8.07 25.48
CA GLU A 458 -30.35 -7.10 26.52
C GLU A 458 -31.39 -6.00 26.66
N VAL A 459 -31.92 -5.52 25.53
CA VAL A 459 -33.07 -4.61 25.48
C VAL A 459 -34.29 -5.24 26.13
N ASN A 460 -34.54 -6.53 25.87
CA ASN A 460 -35.66 -7.26 26.47
C ASN A 460 -35.49 -7.53 27.97
N LEU A 461 -34.26 -7.79 28.44
CA LEU A 461 -33.96 -7.95 29.87
C LEU A 461 -34.15 -6.63 30.63
N TYR A 462 -33.65 -5.52 30.05
CA TYR A 462 -33.81 -4.16 30.58
C TYR A 462 -35.28 -3.77 30.68
N ASN A 463 -36.06 -4.05 29.63
CA ASN A 463 -37.50 -3.78 29.58
C ASN A 463 -38.33 -4.65 30.55
N SER A 464 -37.84 -5.83 30.94
CA SER A 464 -38.53 -6.71 31.90
C SER A 464 -38.47 -6.22 33.36
N GLN A 465 -37.55 -5.29 33.67
CA GLN A 465 -37.36 -4.73 35.02
C GLN A 465 -38.14 -3.42 35.25
N ILE A 466 -38.78 -2.86 34.22
CA ILE A 466 -39.63 -1.68 34.32
C ILE A 466 -41.05 -2.11 34.69
N THR A 467 -41.37 -2.15 35.99
CA THR A 467 -42.73 -2.42 36.46
C THR A 467 -43.59 -1.15 36.49
N THR A 468 -44.01 -0.61 35.33
CA THR A 468 -45.24 0.20 35.19
C THR A 468 -45.71 0.24 33.73
N SER A 469 -46.73 -0.56 33.45
CA SER A 469 -47.75 -0.50 32.39
C SER A 469 -47.67 0.61 31.31
N SER A 470 -47.20 0.25 30.12
CA SER A 470 -47.96 0.31 28.83
C SER A 470 -47.01 -0.03 27.66
N SER A 471 -46.92 -1.32 27.32
CA SER A 471 -46.17 -1.80 26.15
C SER A 471 -47.10 -1.85 24.92
N THR A 472 -46.75 -1.11 23.86
CA THR A 472 -47.26 -1.40 22.51
C THR A 472 -46.08 -1.85 21.67
N LEU A 473 -46.16 -3.08 21.16
CA LEU A 473 -45.20 -3.67 20.22
C LEU A 473 -45.09 -2.82 18.95
N LEU A 474 -43.86 -2.54 18.49
CA LEU A 474 -43.56 -2.17 17.12
C LEU A 474 -42.67 -3.26 16.52
N SER A 475 -43.32 -4.24 15.88
CA SER A 475 -42.68 -5.12 14.92
C SER A 475 -42.77 -4.46 13.54
N GLY A 476 -41.69 -3.86 13.06
CA GLY A 476 -41.64 -3.23 11.73
C GLY A 476 -40.38 -2.40 11.57
N GLN A 477 -39.68 -2.57 10.46
CA GLN A 477 -38.38 -1.97 10.15
C GLN A 477 -38.36 -0.44 10.37
N GLY A 478 -37.31 0.03 11.05
CA GLY A 478 -37.06 1.45 11.33
C GLY A 478 -37.30 1.84 12.79
N ALA A 479 -36.51 1.30 13.72
CA ALA A 479 -36.43 1.82 15.08
C ALA A 479 -35.22 2.76 15.18
N PHE A 480 -35.41 3.98 15.69
CA PHE A 480 -34.34 4.87 16.09
C PHE A 480 -34.23 4.86 17.62
N ALA A 481 -33.01 4.90 18.15
CA ALA A 481 -32.76 5.02 19.58
C ALA A 481 -32.18 6.41 19.88
N VAL A 482 -32.72 7.08 20.90
CA VAL A 482 -32.08 8.28 21.46
C VAL A 482 -30.93 7.80 22.34
N LEU A 483 -29.70 8.02 21.89
CA LEU A 483 -28.49 7.51 22.54
C LEU A 483 -28.11 8.35 23.78
N GLY A 484 -28.49 9.62 23.82
CA GLY A 484 -28.24 10.47 24.98
C GLY A 484 -28.48 11.96 24.74
N VAL A 485 -28.47 12.70 25.85
CA VAL A 485 -28.58 14.17 25.86
C VAL A 485 -27.38 14.71 26.64
N GLY A 486 -26.58 15.58 26.03
CA GLY A 486 -25.34 16.12 26.60
C GLY A 486 -25.28 17.64 26.56
N ARG A 487 -24.35 18.24 27.31
CA ARG A 487 -24.08 19.67 27.29
C ARG A 487 -22.57 19.93 27.29
N SER A 488 -22.10 20.81 26.41
CA SER A 488 -20.72 21.32 26.41
C SER A 488 -20.79 22.84 26.31
N GLY A 489 -20.38 23.54 27.37
CA GLY A 489 -20.56 24.99 27.47
C GLY A 489 -22.05 25.42 27.43
N ASN A 490 -22.40 26.30 26.48
CA ASN A 490 -23.78 26.76 26.27
C ASN A 490 -24.58 25.90 25.29
N ASP A 491 -23.93 24.92 24.65
CA ASP A 491 -24.55 24.11 23.61
C ASP A 491 -25.04 22.78 24.18
N ALA A 492 -26.21 22.34 23.69
CA ALA A 492 -26.78 21.04 24.02
C ALA A 492 -26.71 20.11 22.81
N TYR A 493 -26.47 18.83 23.08
CA TYR A 493 -26.27 17.78 22.09
C TYR A 493 -27.32 16.69 22.31
N ILE A 494 -27.86 16.16 21.23
CA ILE A 494 -28.75 14.99 21.25
C ILE A 494 -28.23 14.01 20.22
N GLY A 495 -27.84 12.82 20.67
CA GLY A 495 -27.36 11.74 19.79
C GLY A 495 -28.50 10.81 19.40
N PHE A 496 -28.56 10.43 18.12
CA PHE A 496 -29.52 9.48 17.59
C PHE A 496 -28.79 8.37 16.85
N ASP A 497 -29.24 7.12 17.02
CA ASP A 497 -28.82 5.98 16.22
C ASP A 497 -29.88 5.68 15.16
N PHE A 498 -29.46 5.60 13.90
CA PHE A 498 -30.29 5.25 12.75
C PHE A 498 -29.71 4.01 12.08
N GLY A 499 -30.12 2.83 12.55
CA GLY A 499 -29.55 1.54 12.15
C GLY A 499 -29.77 1.06 10.70
N SER A 500 -29.78 1.93 9.67
CA SER A 500 -29.52 1.53 8.26
C SER A 500 -29.32 2.72 7.29
N THR A 501 -28.62 2.44 6.19
CA THR A 501 -27.92 3.35 5.25
C THR A 501 -28.77 4.14 4.22
N SER A 502 -30.05 4.44 4.47
CA SER A 502 -30.80 5.33 3.55
C SER A 502 -31.77 6.24 4.30
N ILE A 503 -31.44 7.54 4.40
CA ILE A 503 -32.32 8.54 5.01
C ILE A 503 -32.71 9.56 3.95
N SER A 504 -34.01 9.68 3.68
CA SER A 504 -34.58 10.86 3.00
C SER A 504 -35.13 11.83 4.02
N LEU A 505 -34.70 13.09 3.92
CA LEU A 505 -35.18 14.32 4.58
C LEU A 505 -36.06 14.13 5.83
N ILE A 506 -35.46 14.21 7.01
CA ILE A 506 -36.19 14.21 8.29
C ILE A 506 -36.41 15.66 8.76
N SER A 507 -37.66 16.02 9.06
CA SER A 507 -38.00 17.27 9.77
C SER A 507 -38.55 16.97 11.16
N PHE A 508 -38.17 17.74 12.17
CA PHE A 508 -38.67 17.62 13.55
C PHE A 508 -39.37 18.91 13.98
N ASP A 509 -40.54 18.80 14.60
CA ASP A 509 -41.21 19.90 15.31
C ASP A 509 -41.13 19.65 16.83
N ILE A 510 -40.65 20.65 17.58
CA ILE A 510 -40.58 20.61 19.04
C ILE A 510 -41.69 21.50 19.59
N THR A 511 -42.68 20.92 20.28
CA THR A 511 -43.76 21.67 20.93
C THR A 511 -43.73 21.51 22.45
N TRP A 512 -43.96 22.62 23.16
CA TRP A 512 -44.11 22.64 24.61
C TRP A 512 -45.55 22.99 24.97
N TRP A 513 -46.17 22.23 25.86
CA TRP A 513 -47.46 22.59 26.44
C TRP A 513 -47.29 22.97 27.91
N SER A 514 -47.45 24.26 28.24
CA SER A 514 -47.75 24.65 29.62
C SER A 514 -49.26 24.55 29.85
N ALA A 515 -49.70 23.68 30.76
CA ALA A 515 -51.06 23.79 31.30
C ALA A 515 -51.17 25.15 32.00
N SER A 516 -51.99 26.04 31.45
CA SER A 516 -52.27 27.34 32.01
C SER A 516 -52.99 27.16 33.34
N ASP A 517 -52.31 27.40 34.46
CA ASP A 517 -52.79 28.31 35.52
C ASP A 517 -51.75 28.46 36.65
N ALA A 518 -51.68 29.68 37.16
CA ALA A 518 -50.60 30.22 37.97
C ALA A 518 -50.41 29.53 39.35
N ASN A 519 -49.14 29.50 39.78
CA ASN A 519 -48.66 29.28 41.16
C ASN A 519 -48.60 27.82 41.67
N ASN A 520 -47.87 26.93 41.00
CA ASN A 520 -47.02 25.92 41.62
C ASN A 520 -46.18 25.20 40.54
N ALA A 521 -44.93 25.60 40.34
CA ALA A 521 -44.03 24.95 39.37
C ALA A 521 -43.33 23.74 40.01
N SER A 522 -44.11 22.69 40.34
CA SER A 522 -43.57 21.42 40.82
C SER A 522 -44.30 20.21 40.22
N SER A 523 -44.69 20.32 38.95
CA SER A 523 -45.09 19.19 38.11
C SER A 523 -45.10 19.64 36.65
N LEU A 524 -44.00 19.40 35.94
CA LEU A 524 -43.98 19.44 34.47
C LEU A 524 -43.79 18.01 34.00
N GLU A 525 -44.86 17.45 33.45
CA GLU A 525 -44.93 16.11 32.89
C GLU A 525 -44.95 16.23 31.35
N THR A 526 -44.11 15.43 30.69
CA THR A 526 -44.08 15.07 29.25
C THR A 526 -43.53 16.04 28.19
N PHE A 527 -42.71 15.48 27.28
CA PHE A 527 -42.19 16.04 26.04
C PHE A 527 -42.82 15.26 24.86
N GLU A 528 -43.09 15.89 23.73
CA GLU A 528 -43.58 15.23 22.51
C GLU A 528 -42.60 15.51 21.37
N VAL A 529 -41.90 14.46 20.87
CA VAL A 529 -41.15 14.52 19.61
C VAL A 529 -42.11 14.09 18.51
N GLN A 530 -42.39 14.94 17.53
CA GLN A 530 -43.11 14.53 16.31
C GLN A 530 -42.11 14.39 15.17
N VAL A 531 -42.01 13.17 14.63
CA VAL A 531 -41.22 12.83 13.44
C VAL A 531 -42.20 12.53 12.32
N TRP A 532 -41.98 13.12 11.15
CA TRP A 532 -42.80 12.87 9.96
C TRP A 532 -41.97 12.15 8.90
N ASP A 533 -42.50 11.01 8.44
CA ASP A 533 -42.07 10.31 7.23
C ASP A 533 -43.27 10.32 6.27
N GLU A 534 -43.06 10.74 5.01
CA GLU A 534 -44.11 10.77 4.00
C GLU A 534 -44.63 9.36 3.62
N THR A 535 -43.98 8.29 4.10
CA THR A 535 -44.32 6.90 3.77
C THR A 535 -44.84 6.03 4.92
N LEU A 536 -44.74 6.46 6.19
CA LEU A 536 -45.18 5.68 7.36
C LEU A 536 -45.82 6.57 8.44
N GLU A 537 -47.11 6.38 8.72
CA GLU A 537 -47.81 7.02 9.86
C GLU A 537 -47.57 6.21 11.16
N ALA A 538 -46.57 6.57 11.96
CA ALA A 538 -46.40 6.05 13.33
C ALA A 538 -45.95 7.14 14.31
N PHE A 539 -46.43 7.05 15.56
CA PHE A 539 -46.19 8.04 16.62
C PHE A 539 -45.42 7.40 17.79
N VAL A 540 -44.43 8.10 18.36
CA VAL A 540 -43.70 7.68 19.56
C VAL A 540 -43.78 8.78 20.62
N THR A 541 -44.17 8.42 21.85
CA THR A 541 -44.27 9.34 23.00
C THR A 541 -43.17 8.99 24.00
N VAL A 542 -42.29 9.93 24.34
CA VAL A 542 -41.22 9.71 25.34
C VAL A 542 -41.44 10.64 26.52
N ALA A 543 -41.77 10.06 27.69
CA ALA A 543 -41.99 10.79 28.93
C ALA A 543 -40.74 10.71 29.83
N SER A 544 -40.34 11.86 30.39
CA SER A 544 -39.42 12.07 31.52
C SER A 544 -37.91 12.06 31.25
N LEU A 545 -37.31 13.24 31.03
CA LEU A 545 -35.94 13.57 31.45
C LEU A 545 -35.75 15.11 31.40
N LEU A 546 -36.08 15.84 32.47
CA LEU A 546 -36.07 17.31 32.46
C LEU A 546 -35.55 17.89 33.78
N ASP A 547 -34.24 18.04 33.89
CA ASP A 547 -33.63 19.02 34.81
C ASP A 547 -32.37 19.72 34.25
N LEU A 548 -31.96 19.46 32.99
CA LEU A 548 -30.64 19.91 32.48
C LEU A 548 -30.64 21.00 31.38
N LEU A 549 -31.79 21.45 30.87
CA LEU A 549 -31.84 22.39 29.73
C LEU A 549 -32.48 23.73 30.11
N ASP A 550 -31.69 24.80 30.13
CA ASP A 550 -32.18 26.18 30.21
C ASP A 550 -32.38 26.73 28.78
N PRO A 551 -33.65 26.92 28.34
CA PRO A 551 -33.99 27.30 26.97
C PRO A 551 -33.53 28.70 26.55
N THR A 552 -32.96 29.50 27.47
CA THR A 552 -32.51 30.87 27.16
C THR A 552 -31.08 30.96 26.59
N SER A 553 -30.36 29.83 26.47
CA SER A 553 -28.93 29.80 26.11
C SER A 553 -28.57 29.06 24.81
N LEU A 554 -29.55 28.47 24.12
CA LEU A 554 -29.34 27.70 22.89
C LEU A 554 -29.15 28.62 21.68
N THR A 555 -27.92 28.70 21.17
CA THR A 555 -27.59 29.47 19.96
C THR A 555 -27.33 28.61 18.72
N GLN A 556 -27.07 27.31 18.88
CA GLN A 556 -26.77 26.39 17.79
C GLN A 556 -27.17 24.96 18.18
N VAL A 557 -27.61 24.16 17.21
CA VAL A 557 -27.79 22.71 17.33
C VAL A 557 -26.95 22.08 16.23
N VAL A 558 -26.02 21.21 16.60
CA VAL A 558 -25.18 20.44 15.68
C VAL A 558 -25.63 18.99 15.78
N VAL A 559 -25.98 18.39 14.64
CA VAL A 559 -26.35 16.97 14.54
C VAL A 559 -25.28 16.31 13.69
N ASP A 560 -24.63 15.31 14.26
CA ASP A 560 -23.64 14.48 13.57
C ASP A 560 -24.31 13.18 13.13
N LEU A 561 -24.05 12.75 11.89
CA LEU A 561 -24.64 11.54 11.31
C LEU A 561 -23.49 10.71 10.72
N GLU A 562 -23.24 9.53 11.29
CA GLU A 562 -22.20 8.64 10.76
C GLU A 562 -22.68 7.86 9.53
N GLY A 563 -21.84 7.89 8.49
CA GLY A 563 -22.00 7.29 7.17
C GLY A 563 -21.00 7.96 6.22
N ALA A 564 -20.59 7.29 5.13
CA ALA A 564 -19.44 7.61 4.26
C ALA A 564 -19.44 8.98 3.51
N SER A 565 -20.13 9.99 4.01
CA SER A 565 -20.09 11.38 3.56
C SER A 565 -20.37 12.29 4.76
N TYR A 566 -19.43 13.15 5.14
CA TYR A 566 -19.65 14.11 6.21
C TYR A 566 -20.66 15.17 5.76
N PHE A 567 -21.66 15.48 6.59
CA PHE A 567 -22.64 16.54 6.29
C PHE A 567 -22.53 17.67 7.32
N ARG A 568 -22.54 18.92 6.84
CA ARG A 568 -22.72 20.10 7.69
C ARG A 568 -24.14 20.62 7.55
N ILE A 569 -24.87 20.64 8.66
CA ILE A 569 -26.26 21.13 8.71
C ILE A 569 -26.26 22.58 9.18
N PHE A 570 -26.88 23.46 8.40
CA PHE A 570 -27.17 24.84 8.78
C PHE A 570 -28.64 24.94 9.16
N ALA A 571 -28.92 25.40 10.37
CA ALA A 571 -30.29 25.57 10.86
C ALA A 571 -30.48 26.92 11.56
N SER A 572 -31.67 27.49 11.41
CA SER A 572 -32.09 28.71 12.10
C SER A 572 -33.11 28.38 13.19
N ALA A 573 -32.91 28.97 14.37
CA ALA A 573 -33.87 28.87 15.47
C ALA A 573 -34.68 30.17 15.60
N SER A 574 -35.99 30.04 15.75
CA SER A 574 -36.87 31.17 16.10
C SER A 574 -37.65 30.85 17.37
N ILE A 575 -37.61 31.80 18.30
CA ILE A 575 -38.26 31.68 19.62
C ILE A 575 -39.52 32.56 19.60
N THR A 576 -40.66 31.96 19.91
CA THR A 576 -41.89 32.68 20.25
C THR A 576 -42.20 32.47 21.73
N SER A 577 -43.19 33.18 22.27
CA SER A 577 -43.57 33.10 23.70
C SER A 577 -43.95 31.71 24.19
N SER A 578 -44.14 30.74 23.28
CA SER A 578 -44.68 29.43 23.60
C SER A 578 -43.94 28.27 22.92
N ASN A 579 -43.04 28.54 21.95
CA ASN A 579 -42.38 27.51 21.13
C ASN A 579 -40.99 27.97 20.66
N ILE A 580 -40.07 27.01 20.52
CA ILE A 580 -38.82 27.18 19.76
C ILE A 580 -38.96 26.36 18.48
N ARG A 581 -38.88 27.02 17.33
CA ARG A 581 -38.90 26.37 16.02
C ARG A 581 -37.50 26.38 15.45
N ILE A 582 -36.95 25.20 15.18
CA ILE A 582 -35.66 25.03 14.51
C ILE A 582 -35.96 24.57 13.08
N VAL A 583 -35.46 25.30 12.10
CA VAL A 583 -35.65 25.01 10.68
C VAL A 583 -34.28 24.70 10.09
N VAL A 584 -34.14 23.54 9.45
CA VAL A 584 -32.95 23.21 8.68
C VAL A 584 -32.98 24.05 7.40
N ASP A 585 -32.05 24.98 7.28
CA ASP A 585 -32.00 25.94 6.18
C ASP A 585 -31.26 25.36 4.97
N SER A 586 -30.18 24.61 5.19
CA SER A 586 -29.46 23.90 4.13
C SER A 586 -28.54 22.81 4.68
N LEU A 587 -28.13 21.90 3.79
CA LEU A 587 -27.23 20.78 4.08
C LEU A 587 -26.06 20.84 3.09
N GLU A 588 -24.83 20.80 3.59
CA GLU A 588 -23.61 20.82 2.77
C GLU A 588 -22.90 19.47 2.88
N VAL A 589 -22.62 18.83 1.75
CA VAL A 589 -21.85 17.58 1.67
C VAL A 589 -20.37 17.93 1.65
N LEU A 590 -19.62 17.49 2.64
CA LEU A 590 -18.17 17.65 2.68
C LEU A 590 -17.53 16.44 1.99
N SER A 591 -16.63 16.71 1.04
CA SER A 591 -15.79 15.68 0.44
C SER A 591 -14.88 15.08 1.52
N PRO A 592 -14.61 13.76 1.51
CA PRO A 592 -13.52 13.21 2.31
C PRO A 592 -12.23 13.91 1.85
N LEU A 593 -11.56 14.58 2.78
CA LEU A 593 -10.30 15.27 2.50
C LEU A 593 -9.27 14.24 2.03
N ALA A 594 -8.61 14.54 0.90
CA ALA A 594 -7.37 13.91 0.47
C ALA A 594 -6.19 14.37 1.32
#